data_AF-A0A9P1MPB1-F1
#
_entry.id   AF-A0A9P1MPB1-F1
#
_cell.length_a   1.000
_cell.length_b   1.000
_cell.length_c   1.000
_cell.angle_alpha   90.00
_cell.angle_beta   90.00
_cell.angle_gamma   90.00
#
_symmetry.space_group_name_H-M   'P 1'
#
loop_
_entity.id
_entity.type
_entity.pdbx_description
1 polymer ?
#
loop_
_entity_poly.entity_id
_entity_poly.type
_entity_poly.pdbx_seq_one_letter_code
_entity_poly.pdbx_strand_id
1 'polypeptide(L)'
;MTSYGPLAQIAVVATTIFVVGSASMKRRPVLINGCLALVVASAMLVYSFCMKKNILQLPALFIDIVFEPNLARKCLLTFFFVNVLASVIFATVVTMRGKSSTIHRKFFHLTVSLIYLSGLFLDKDFVWLAGWLSLCIFIIVEVLRYYNVPPWGETLNHSLLIFKDAQDSNLLLTPIYLLLGVFLPLFLSPNDEKPMMYHLAGVAAVGVGDSLAAIVGSSLGRNKWPGRQKTIEGSLAMCLGMIAFFEASIHFIDSEVLSFVYISFVSVVLTLLEAFVVNVDNVLLPLIGYILL
;
A
#
# COMPACT_ATOMS: atom_id res chain seq x y z
N MET A 1 15.96 10.57 10.48
CA MET A 1 15.88 9.80 9.22
C MET A 1 16.05 8.34 9.60
N THR A 2 15.18 7.46 9.13
CA THR A 2 15.30 6.00 9.32
C THR A 2 16.67 5.52 8.85
N SER A 3 17.23 4.52 9.53
CA SER A 3 18.53 3.92 9.19
C SER A 3 18.59 3.40 7.73
N TYR A 4 17.43 3.10 7.16
CA TYR A 4 17.25 2.59 5.79
C TYR A 4 17.01 3.69 4.73
N GLY A 5 17.08 4.96 5.12
CA GLY A 5 16.83 6.12 4.25
C GLY A 5 17.52 6.05 2.88
N PRO A 6 18.84 5.85 2.82
CA PRO A 6 19.57 5.77 1.54
C PRO A 6 19.06 4.66 0.62
N LEU A 7 18.72 3.48 1.17
CA LEU A 7 18.24 2.35 0.38
C LEU A 7 16.89 2.66 -0.28
N ALA A 8 15.94 3.19 0.49
CA ALA A 8 14.63 3.56 -0.02
C ALA A 8 14.72 4.67 -1.07
N GLN A 9 15.52 5.72 -0.82
CA GLN A 9 15.70 6.83 -1.77
C GLN A 9 16.29 6.36 -3.10
N ILE A 10 17.35 5.54 -3.04
CA ILE A 10 17.99 4.98 -4.24
C ILE A 10 17.00 4.09 -5.01
N ALA A 11 16.21 3.27 -4.32
CA ALA A 11 15.18 2.45 -4.94
C ALA A 11 14.12 3.30 -5.67
N VAL A 12 13.59 4.36 -5.03
CA VAL A 12 12.59 5.25 -5.64
C VAL A 12 13.14 5.99 -6.86
N VAL A 13 14.36 6.51 -6.77
CA VAL A 13 15.03 7.18 -7.90
C VAL A 13 15.25 6.19 -9.05
N ALA A 14 15.74 4.99 -8.75
CA ALA A 14 15.93 3.92 -9.73
C ALA A 14 14.61 3.54 -10.41
N THR A 15 13.54 3.30 -9.65
CA THR A 15 12.22 3.01 -10.20
C THR A 15 11.70 4.14 -11.09
N THR A 16 11.91 5.40 -10.70
CA THR A 16 11.52 6.56 -11.53
C THR A 16 12.27 6.58 -12.86
N ILE A 17 13.60 6.37 -12.83
CA ILE A 17 14.43 6.25 -14.04
C ILE A 17 13.95 5.09 -14.91
N PHE A 18 13.63 3.94 -14.30
CA PHE A 18 13.12 2.78 -15.01
C PHE A 18 11.78 3.06 -15.71
N VAL A 19 10.83 3.72 -15.05
CA VAL A 19 9.54 4.10 -15.63
C VAL A 19 9.74 5.01 -16.86
N VAL A 20 10.56 6.05 -16.71
CA VAL A 20 10.85 7.02 -17.80
C VAL A 20 11.58 6.34 -18.95
N GLY A 21 12.59 5.51 -18.65
CA GLY A 21 13.33 4.73 -19.65
C GLY A 21 12.41 3.79 -20.42
N SER A 22 11.54 3.07 -19.71
CA SER A 22 10.57 2.11 -20.29
C SER A 22 9.63 2.77 -21.28
N ALA A 23 9.14 3.98 -20.99
CA ALA A 23 8.27 4.73 -21.90
C ALA A 23 8.93 5.03 -23.26
N SER A 24 10.25 5.24 -23.27
CA SER A 24 11.02 5.47 -24.49
C SER A 24 11.21 4.19 -25.33
N MET A 25 11.07 3.01 -24.70
CA MET A 25 11.27 1.71 -25.33
C MET A 25 9.96 0.96 -25.62
N LYS A 26 8.80 1.62 -25.53
CA LYS A 26 7.48 1.00 -25.72
C LYS A 26 7.29 0.18 -27.00
N ARG A 27 8.05 0.49 -28.07
CA ARG A 27 8.02 -0.25 -29.36
C ARG A 27 8.85 -1.53 -29.36
N ARG A 28 9.72 -1.72 -28.37
CA ARG A 28 10.60 -2.90 -28.22
C ARG A 28 10.58 -3.38 -26.77
N PRO A 29 9.47 -3.99 -26.29
CA PRO A 29 9.30 -4.37 -24.89
C PRO A 29 10.42 -5.24 -24.33
N VAL A 30 11.06 -6.08 -25.14
CA VAL A 30 12.21 -6.91 -24.72
C VAL A 30 13.36 -6.07 -24.13
N LEU A 31 13.60 -4.86 -24.67
CA LEU A 31 14.66 -3.96 -24.18
C LEU A 31 14.37 -3.42 -22.77
N ILE A 32 13.12 -3.44 -22.32
CA ILE A 32 12.72 -2.99 -20.98
C ILE A 32 13.37 -3.88 -19.91
N ASN A 33 13.55 -5.19 -20.15
CA ASN A 33 14.31 -6.06 -19.23
C ASN A 33 15.76 -5.61 -19.08
N GLY A 34 16.42 -5.25 -20.19
CA GLY A 34 17.79 -4.75 -20.17
C GLY A 34 17.92 -3.42 -19.42
N CYS A 35 16.93 -2.53 -19.61
CA CYS A 35 16.85 -1.28 -18.84
C CYS A 35 16.65 -1.53 -17.35
N LEU A 36 15.75 -2.45 -16.96
CA LEU A 36 15.55 -2.82 -15.56
C LEU A 36 16.85 -3.33 -14.94
N ALA A 37 17.54 -4.25 -15.62
CA ALA A 37 18.80 -4.81 -15.14
C ALA A 37 19.89 -3.72 -14.99
N LEU A 38 20.02 -2.82 -15.97
CA LEU A 38 20.98 -1.72 -15.91
C LEU A 38 20.68 -0.75 -14.76
N VAL A 39 19.41 -0.39 -14.58
CA VAL A 39 18.97 0.52 -13.51
C VAL A 39 19.21 -0.12 -12.14
N VAL A 40 18.88 -1.39 -11.96
CA VAL A 40 19.12 -2.11 -10.69
C VAL A 40 20.62 -2.22 -10.42
N ALA A 41 21.44 -2.59 -11.41
CA ALA A 41 22.89 -2.65 -11.25
C ALA A 41 23.49 -1.27 -10.89
N SER A 42 23.01 -0.20 -11.51
CA SER A 42 23.42 1.17 -11.21
C SER A 42 23.01 1.57 -9.80
N ALA A 43 21.79 1.23 -9.37
CA ALA A 43 21.30 1.47 -8.02
C ALA A 43 22.15 0.74 -6.96
N MET A 44 22.52 -0.53 -7.22
CA MET A 44 23.41 -1.29 -6.34
C MET A 44 24.80 -0.66 -6.24
N LEU A 45 25.37 -0.17 -7.35
CA LEU A 45 26.66 0.54 -7.35
C LEU A 45 26.58 1.83 -6.53
N VAL A 46 25.53 2.62 -6.73
CA VAL A 46 25.30 3.87 -5.97
C VAL A 46 25.16 3.55 -4.47
N TYR A 47 24.36 2.55 -4.10
CA TYR A 47 24.19 2.15 -2.70
C TYR A 47 25.50 1.65 -2.08
N SER A 48 26.28 0.85 -2.82
CA SER A 48 27.62 0.40 -2.42
C SER A 48 28.52 1.59 -2.08
N PHE A 49 28.53 2.61 -2.93
CA PHE A 49 29.31 3.83 -2.74
C PHE A 49 28.81 4.63 -1.52
N CYS A 50 27.51 4.84 -1.40
CA CYS A 50 26.90 5.54 -0.26
C CYS A 50 27.22 4.87 1.09
N MET A 51 27.18 3.54 1.14
CA MET A 51 27.47 2.77 2.35
C MET A 51 28.97 2.52 2.58
N LYS A 52 29.84 2.95 1.65
CA LYS A 52 31.29 2.67 1.68
C LYS A 52 31.59 1.17 1.85
N LYS A 53 30.77 0.32 1.23
CA LYS A 53 30.91 -1.14 1.23
C LYS A 53 31.33 -1.63 -0.15
N ASN A 54 31.93 -2.81 -0.23
CA ASN A 54 32.16 -3.46 -1.50
C ASN A 54 30.82 -3.99 -2.05
N ILE A 55 30.60 -3.94 -3.37
CA ILE A 55 29.37 -4.41 -3.99
C ILE A 55 29.08 -5.89 -3.69
N LEU A 56 30.12 -6.70 -3.54
CA LEU A 56 30.01 -8.12 -3.19
C LEU A 56 29.51 -8.35 -1.76
N GLN A 57 29.56 -7.34 -0.89
CA GLN A 57 29.04 -7.39 0.49
C GLN A 57 27.56 -7.04 0.56
N LEU A 58 26.98 -6.44 -0.48
CA LEU A 58 25.58 -6.01 -0.47
C LEU A 58 24.58 -7.16 -0.25
N PRO A 59 24.74 -8.36 -0.86
CA PRO A 59 23.84 -9.47 -0.60
C PRO A 59 23.78 -9.84 0.89
N ALA A 60 24.94 -9.92 1.56
CA ALA A 60 25.00 -10.19 2.99
C ALA A 60 24.35 -9.06 3.80
N LEU A 61 24.62 -7.80 3.45
CA LEU A 61 24.00 -6.64 4.12
C LEU A 61 22.47 -6.66 4.00
N PHE A 62 21.92 -7.02 2.84
CA PHE A 62 20.45 -7.12 2.67
C PHE A 62 19.86 -8.29 3.46
N ILE A 63 20.58 -9.42 3.55
CA ILE A 63 20.20 -10.53 4.42
C ILE A 63 20.18 -10.06 5.89
N ASP A 64 21.18 -9.31 6.34
CA ASP A 64 21.25 -8.81 7.71
C ASP A 64 20.12 -7.80 8.03
N ILE A 65 19.75 -6.95 7.07
CA ILE A 65 18.61 -6.02 7.19
C ILE A 65 17.30 -6.79 7.34
N VAL A 66 17.08 -7.83 6.52
CA VAL A 66 15.83 -8.59 6.53
C VAL A 66 15.77 -9.52 7.74
N PHE A 67 16.82 -10.31 7.98
CA PHE A 67 16.87 -11.38 8.97
C PHE A 67 17.62 -10.96 10.24
N GLU A 68 17.45 -9.71 10.65
CA GLU A 68 17.98 -9.18 11.90
C GLU A 68 17.65 -10.15 13.06
N PRO A 69 18.60 -10.51 13.93
CA PRO A 69 18.44 -11.56 14.93
C PRO A 69 17.59 -11.12 16.15
N ASN A 70 16.45 -10.49 15.89
CA ASN A 70 15.47 -10.02 16.86
C ASN A 70 14.20 -10.92 16.82
N LEU A 71 13.62 -11.25 17.98
CA LEU A 71 12.43 -12.11 18.05
C LEU A 71 11.21 -11.45 17.39
N ALA A 72 10.98 -10.16 17.64
CA ALA A 72 9.89 -9.39 17.02
C ALA A 72 10.06 -9.36 15.49
N ARG A 73 11.29 -9.13 14.99
CA ARG A 73 11.60 -9.24 13.54
C ARG A 73 11.19 -10.60 12.99
N LYS A 74 11.58 -11.70 13.63
CA LYS A 74 11.24 -13.06 13.18
C LYS A 74 9.73 -13.30 13.16
N CYS A 75 9.03 -12.92 14.22
CA CYS A 75 7.57 -13.03 14.29
C CYS A 75 6.88 -12.21 13.17
N LEU A 76 7.36 -10.99 12.92
CA LEU A 76 6.89 -10.15 11.83
C LEU A 76 7.10 -10.80 10.46
N LEU A 77 8.31 -11.30 10.17
CA LEU A 77 8.58 -11.95 8.89
C LEU A 77 7.70 -13.17 8.67
N THR A 78 7.48 -14.00 9.70
CA THR A 78 6.55 -15.13 9.62
C THR A 78 5.12 -14.64 9.35
N PHE A 79 4.67 -13.62 10.07
CA PHE A 79 3.33 -13.06 9.88
C PHE A 79 3.15 -12.44 8.48
N PHE A 80 4.13 -11.68 8.01
CA PHE A 80 4.13 -11.09 6.67
C PHE A 80 4.13 -12.18 5.59
N PHE A 81 4.96 -13.22 5.75
CA PHE A 81 4.98 -14.35 4.84
C PHE A 81 3.62 -15.04 4.76
N VAL A 82 2.96 -15.29 5.89
CA VAL A 82 1.60 -15.86 5.92
C VAL A 82 0.59 -14.97 5.20
N ASN A 83 0.64 -13.65 5.41
CA ASN A 83 -0.27 -12.70 4.73
C ASN A 83 -0.03 -12.65 3.21
N VAL A 84 1.23 -12.65 2.77
CA VAL A 84 1.60 -12.68 1.36
C VAL A 84 1.18 -14.00 0.73
N LEU A 85 1.45 -15.14 1.38
CA LEU A 85 1.05 -16.46 0.91
C LEU A 85 -0.48 -16.56 0.78
N ALA A 86 -1.23 -16.10 1.79
CA ALA A 86 -2.68 -16.05 1.75
C ALA A 86 -3.19 -15.19 0.59
N SER A 87 -2.53 -14.05 0.31
CA SER A 87 -2.84 -13.17 -0.82
C SER A 87 -2.59 -13.83 -2.17
N VAL A 88 -1.49 -14.58 -2.32
CA VAL A 88 -1.18 -15.32 -3.55
C VAL A 88 -2.16 -16.46 -3.77
N ILE A 89 -2.46 -17.25 -2.73
CA ILE A 89 -3.47 -18.33 -2.79
C ILE A 89 -4.83 -17.76 -3.17
N PHE A 90 -5.27 -16.71 -2.49
CA PHE A 90 -6.53 -16.03 -2.79
C PHE A 90 -6.57 -15.52 -4.22
N ALA A 91 -5.50 -14.85 -4.67
CA ALA A 91 -5.39 -14.35 -6.04
C ALA A 91 -5.51 -15.48 -7.07
N THR A 92 -4.85 -16.60 -6.81
CA THR A 92 -4.88 -17.79 -7.67
C THR A 92 -6.27 -18.39 -7.73
N VAL A 93 -6.93 -18.59 -6.59
CA VAL A 93 -8.30 -19.13 -6.51
C VAL A 93 -9.29 -18.23 -7.24
N VAL A 94 -9.21 -16.91 -7.07
CA VAL A 94 -10.09 -15.96 -7.78
C VAL A 94 -9.81 -15.98 -9.29
N THR A 95 -8.54 -16.03 -9.69
CA THR A 95 -8.13 -16.17 -11.11
C THR A 95 -8.72 -17.43 -11.73
N MET A 96 -8.60 -18.58 -11.05
CA MET A 96 -9.19 -19.85 -11.50
C MET A 96 -10.72 -19.81 -11.60
N ARG A 97 -11.39 -19.01 -10.77
CA ARG A 97 -12.85 -18.82 -10.81
C ARG A 97 -13.29 -17.84 -11.91
N GLY A 98 -12.38 -17.06 -12.48
CA GLY A 98 -12.64 -16.15 -13.62
C GLY A 98 -13.52 -14.94 -13.29
N LYS A 99 -13.87 -14.70 -12.02
CA LYS A 99 -14.68 -13.54 -11.60
C LYS A 99 -14.18 -12.95 -10.28
N SER A 100 -13.99 -11.63 -10.25
CA SER A 100 -13.67 -10.84 -9.05
C SER A 100 -14.79 -9.84 -8.74
N SER A 101 -14.88 -9.41 -7.49
CA SER A 101 -15.81 -8.36 -7.04
C SER A 101 -15.09 -7.33 -6.16
N THR A 102 -15.73 -6.21 -5.88
CA THR A 102 -15.22 -5.20 -4.95
C THR A 102 -14.90 -5.78 -3.57
N ILE A 103 -15.72 -6.73 -3.10
CA ILE A 103 -15.48 -7.42 -1.81
C ILE A 103 -14.21 -8.27 -1.88
N HIS A 104 -13.94 -8.95 -3.00
CA HIS A 104 -12.68 -9.70 -3.16
C HIS A 104 -11.47 -8.78 -3.07
N ARG A 105 -11.54 -7.54 -3.59
CA ARG A 105 -10.45 -6.57 -3.45
C ARG A 105 -10.20 -6.15 -2.01
N LYS A 106 -11.22 -6.18 -1.13
CA LYS A 106 -11.06 -5.87 0.30
C LYS A 106 -10.21 -6.91 1.05
N PHE A 107 -10.02 -8.11 0.49
CA PHE A 107 -9.04 -9.06 1.02
C PHE A 107 -7.63 -8.45 1.02
N PHE A 108 -7.22 -7.78 -0.07
CA PHE A 108 -5.93 -7.12 -0.14
C PHE A 108 -5.83 -5.88 0.76
N HIS A 109 -6.96 -5.18 0.98
CA HIS A 109 -7.01 -4.05 1.91
C HIS A 109 -6.77 -4.54 3.35
N LEU A 110 -7.34 -5.69 3.71
CA LEU A 110 -7.11 -6.33 4.98
C LEU A 110 -5.64 -6.77 5.14
N THR A 111 -5.10 -7.54 4.19
CA THR A 111 -3.73 -8.09 4.35
C THR A 111 -2.65 -7.01 4.39
N VAL A 112 -2.77 -5.95 3.56
CA VAL A 112 -1.83 -4.83 3.62
C VAL A 112 -1.97 -4.04 4.93
N SER A 113 -3.20 -3.86 5.45
CA SER A 113 -3.44 -3.19 6.73
C SER A 113 -2.84 -3.99 7.88
N LEU A 114 -2.96 -5.32 7.87
CA LEU A 114 -2.36 -6.19 8.88
C LEU A 114 -0.83 -6.11 8.86
N ILE A 115 -0.21 -6.17 7.67
CA ILE A 115 1.24 -5.99 7.50
C ILE A 115 1.68 -4.62 8.05
N TYR A 116 0.97 -3.56 7.66
CA TYR A 116 1.27 -2.20 8.09
C TYR A 116 1.16 -2.05 9.62
N LEU A 117 0.02 -2.43 10.22
CA LEU A 117 -0.22 -2.27 11.66
C LEU A 117 0.80 -3.06 12.49
N SER A 118 0.99 -4.34 12.18
CA SER A 118 1.95 -5.16 12.92
C SER A 118 3.37 -4.62 12.78
N GLY A 119 3.76 -4.18 11.58
CA GLY A 119 5.03 -3.50 11.36
C GLY A 119 5.16 -2.18 12.11
N LEU A 120 4.14 -1.33 12.09
CA LEU A 120 4.15 -0.01 12.74
C LEU A 120 4.41 -0.12 14.25
N PHE A 121 3.78 -1.09 14.91
CA PHE A 121 3.88 -1.26 16.36
C PHE A 121 5.06 -2.13 16.82
N LEU A 122 5.59 -3.01 15.98
CA LEU A 122 6.67 -3.93 16.36
C LEU A 122 8.03 -3.55 15.76
N ASP A 123 8.05 -2.99 14.55
CA ASP A 123 9.29 -2.61 13.86
C ASP A 123 9.05 -1.58 12.74
N LYS A 124 8.81 -0.34 13.17
CA LYS A 124 8.39 0.78 12.31
C LYS A 124 9.38 1.04 11.17
N ASP A 125 10.68 1.02 11.45
CA ASP A 125 11.69 1.39 10.47
C ASP A 125 11.75 0.38 9.32
N PHE A 126 11.59 -0.91 9.64
CA PHE A 126 11.53 -1.94 8.62
C PHE A 126 10.22 -1.92 7.83
N VAL A 127 9.07 -1.70 8.48
CA VAL A 127 7.81 -1.59 7.72
C VAL A 127 7.82 -0.36 6.82
N TRP A 128 8.44 0.75 7.25
CA TRP A 128 8.67 1.92 6.40
C TRP A 128 9.51 1.57 5.16
N LEU A 129 10.62 0.84 5.34
CA LEU A 129 11.44 0.37 4.22
C LEU A 129 10.64 -0.58 3.32
N ALA A 130 9.98 -1.58 3.90
CA ALA A 130 9.18 -2.57 3.18
C ALA A 130 8.06 -1.92 2.37
N GLY A 131 7.42 -0.87 2.89
CA GLY A 131 6.42 -0.07 2.19
C GLY A 131 6.99 0.58 0.93
N TRP A 132 8.12 1.29 1.05
CA TRP A 132 8.77 1.92 -0.12
C TRP A 132 9.21 0.91 -1.17
N LEU A 133 9.82 -0.20 -0.75
CA LEU A 133 10.24 -1.26 -1.66
C LEU A 133 9.04 -1.95 -2.32
N SER A 134 7.96 -2.19 -1.58
CA SER A 134 6.72 -2.77 -2.13
C SER A 134 6.09 -1.85 -3.17
N LEU A 135 6.06 -0.53 -2.92
CA LEU A 135 5.59 0.45 -3.88
C LEU A 135 6.43 0.43 -5.16
N CYS A 136 7.76 0.37 -5.03
CA CYS A 136 8.67 0.25 -6.16
C CYS A 136 8.43 -1.03 -6.96
N ILE A 137 8.24 -2.17 -6.29
CA ILE A 137 7.94 -3.46 -6.92
C ILE A 137 6.63 -3.40 -7.69
N PHE A 138 5.56 -2.85 -7.09
CA PHE A 138 4.25 -2.77 -7.75
C PHE A 138 4.30 -1.87 -9.00
N ILE A 139 5.04 -0.76 -8.95
CA ILE A 139 5.27 0.10 -10.11
C ILE A 139 6.04 -0.66 -11.20
N ILE A 140 7.10 -1.39 -10.84
CA ILE A 140 7.89 -2.18 -11.81
C ILE A 140 7.01 -3.26 -12.46
N VAL A 141 6.27 -4.03 -11.66
CA VAL A 141 5.35 -5.06 -12.14
C VAL A 141 4.31 -4.46 -13.09
N GLU A 142 3.76 -3.30 -12.74
CA GLU A 142 2.77 -2.62 -13.57
C GLU A 142 3.35 -2.14 -14.90
N VAL A 143 4.59 -1.64 -14.93
CA VAL A 143 5.30 -1.30 -16.17
C VAL A 143 5.52 -2.53 -17.05
N LEU A 144 5.98 -3.64 -16.46
CA LEU A 144 6.20 -4.90 -17.17
C LEU A 144 4.90 -5.44 -17.76
N ARG A 145 3.80 -5.37 -17.00
CA ARG A 145 2.46 -5.76 -17.44
C ARG A 145 1.94 -4.85 -18.55
N TYR A 146 1.97 -3.53 -18.33
CA TYR A 146 1.41 -2.54 -19.24
C TYR A 146 2.06 -2.56 -20.63
N TYR A 147 3.39 -2.70 -20.69
CA TYR A 147 4.11 -2.80 -21.96
C TYR A 147 4.19 -4.23 -22.52
N ASN A 148 3.52 -5.21 -21.90
CA ASN A 148 3.56 -6.62 -22.28
C ASN A 148 5.00 -7.17 -22.45
N VAL A 149 5.87 -6.89 -21.48
CA VAL A 149 7.29 -7.28 -21.53
C VAL A 149 7.42 -8.79 -21.38
N PRO A 150 7.97 -9.53 -22.35
CA PRO A 150 8.16 -10.98 -22.22
C PRO A 150 9.32 -11.31 -21.24
N PRO A 151 9.24 -12.44 -20.50
CA PRO A 151 8.15 -13.41 -20.45
C PRO A 151 6.99 -13.01 -19.50
N TRP A 152 7.05 -11.85 -18.88
CA TRP A 152 6.17 -11.45 -17.76
C TRP A 152 4.76 -11.06 -18.18
N GLY A 153 4.63 -10.34 -19.30
CA GLY A 153 3.43 -9.61 -19.68
C GLY A 153 2.17 -10.47 -19.73
N GLU A 154 2.25 -11.65 -20.34
CA GLU A 154 1.11 -12.55 -20.47
C GLU A 154 0.63 -13.07 -19.10
N THR A 155 1.53 -13.61 -18.30
CA THR A 155 1.23 -14.10 -16.95
C THR A 155 0.67 -12.99 -16.06
N LEU A 156 1.30 -11.80 -16.07
CA LEU A 156 0.85 -10.67 -15.27
C LEU A 156 -0.54 -10.18 -15.70
N ASN A 157 -0.82 -10.10 -17.01
CA ASN A 157 -2.16 -9.72 -17.46
C ASN A 157 -3.20 -10.77 -17.10
N HIS A 158 -2.89 -12.06 -17.23
CA HIS A 158 -3.80 -13.14 -16.84
C HIS A 158 -4.16 -13.10 -15.35
N SER A 159 -3.18 -12.89 -14.48
CA SER A 159 -3.38 -12.89 -13.03
C SER A 159 -3.90 -11.58 -12.45
N LEU A 160 -3.57 -10.42 -13.04
CA LEU A 160 -3.86 -9.11 -12.45
C LEU A 160 -5.10 -8.44 -13.04
N LEU A 161 -5.41 -8.63 -14.33
CA LEU A 161 -6.55 -7.94 -14.96
C LEU A 161 -7.89 -8.37 -14.38
N ILE A 162 -7.99 -9.57 -13.81
CA ILE A 162 -9.20 -10.03 -13.10
C ILE A 162 -9.53 -9.14 -11.90
N PHE A 163 -8.55 -8.47 -11.31
CA PHE A 163 -8.71 -7.55 -10.18
C PHE A 163 -8.90 -6.09 -10.59
N LYS A 164 -8.94 -5.79 -11.89
CA LYS A 164 -9.10 -4.43 -12.39
C LYS A 164 -10.34 -3.76 -11.77
N ASP A 165 -10.14 -2.57 -11.20
CA ASP A 165 -11.23 -1.75 -10.67
C ASP A 165 -11.93 -0.96 -11.79
N ALA A 166 -13.16 -0.50 -11.55
CA ALA A 166 -13.88 0.34 -12.49
C ALA A 166 -13.19 1.69 -12.73
N GLN A 167 -12.41 2.17 -11.75
CA GLN A 167 -11.61 3.39 -11.88
C GLN A 167 -10.27 3.18 -12.61
N ASP A 168 -9.84 1.93 -12.80
CA ASP A 168 -8.60 1.62 -13.51
C ASP A 168 -8.79 1.73 -15.03
N SER A 169 -7.79 2.30 -15.70
CA SER A 169 -7.76 2.38 -17.16
C SER A 169 -7.02 1.17 -17.75
N ASN A 170 -6.18 1.38 -18.76
CA ASN A 170 -5.22 0.35 -19.16
C ASN A 170 -4.12 0.14 -18.11
N LEU A 171 -3.92 1.13 -17.22
CA LEU A 171 -3.07 1.01 -16.04
C LEU A 171 -3.88 0.55 -14.82
N LEU A 172 -3.33 -0.38 -14.04
CA LEU A 172 -3.85 -0.86 -12.77
C LEU A 172 -3.26 -0.01 -11.64
N LEU A 173 -3.88 1.15 -11.39
CA LEU A 173 -3.39 2.10 -10.38
C LEU A 173 -3.97 1.80 -9.00
N THR A 174 -5.13 1.16 -8.91
CA THR A 174 -5.78 0.85 -7.63
C THR A 174 -4.88 0.09 -6.64
N PRO A 175 -4.11 -0.96 -7.03
CA PRO A 175 -3.18 -1.61 -6.11
C PRO A 175 -2.03 -0.70 -5.64
N ILE A 176 -1.55 0.20 -6.51
CA ILE A 176 -0.50 1.18 -6.19
C ILE A 176 -1.06 2.24 -5.22
N TYR A 177 -2.27 2.73 -5.47
CA TYR A 177 -2.96 3.69 -4.62
C TYR A 177 -3.34 3.10 -3.26
N LEU A 178 -3.65 1.81 -3.19
CA LEU A 178 -3.86 1.11 -1.91
C LEU A 178 -2.58 1.11 -1.06
N LEU A 179 -1.45 0.71 -1.64
CA LEU A 179 -0.15 0.73 -0.95
C LEU A 179 0.21 2.16 -0.52
N LEU A 180 0.09 3.12 -1.44
CA LEU A 180 0.36 4.50 -1.15
C LEU A 180 -0.54 5.00 -0.03
N GLY A 181 -1.85 4.78 -0.11
CA GLY A 181 -2.83 5.22 0.90
C GLY A 181 -2.54 4.70 2.30
N VAL A 182 -2.27 3.41 2.43
CA VAL A 182 -2.01 2.78 3.73
C VAL A 182 -0.70 3.27 4.34
N PHE A 183 0.36 3.41 3.52
CA PHE A 183 1.70 3.78 4.01
C PHE A 183 1.98 5.28 4.02
N LEU A 184 1.17 6.10 3.36
CA LEU A 184 1.41 7.53 3.18
C LEU A 184 1.67 8.27 4.51
N PRO A 185 0.88 8.06 5.58
CA PRO A 185 1.15 8.74 6.85
C PRO A 185 2.55 8.45 7.41
N LEU A 186 2.99 7.19 7.35
CA LEU A 186 4.32 6.78 7.81
C LEU A 186 5.43 7.28 6.88
N PHE A 187 5.15 7.44 5.58
CA PHE A 187 6.10 8.06 4.65
C PHE A 187 6.30 9.56 4.93
N LEU A 188 5.23 10.26 5.32
CA LEU A 188 5.27 11.69 5.64
C LEU A 188 5.91 11.96 7.00
N SER A 189 5.70 11.09 7.99
CA SER A 189 6.23 11.25 9.35
C SER A 189 7.03 10.04 9.83
N PRO A 190 8.17 9.70 9.18
CA PRO A 190 8.88 8.46 9.50
C PRO A 190 9.69 8.51 10.79
N ASN A 191 9.91 9.71 11.35
CA ASN A 191 10.91 9.95 12.39
C ASN A 191 10.34 9.97 13.81
N ASP A 192 9.02 9.87 13.99
CA ASP A 192 8.43 9.83 15.32
C ASP A 192 8.90 8.59 16.07
N GLU A 193 9.23 8.74 17.35
CA GLU A 193 9.75 7.63 18.15
C GLU A 193 8.69 6.56 18.39
N LYS A 194 7.43 6.99 18.52
CA LYS A 194 6.28 6.11 18.73
C LYS A 194 5.17 6.41 17.72
N PRO A 195 4.31 5.42 17.41
CA PRO A 195 3.15 5.64 16.57
C PRO A 195 2.20 6.71 17.15
N MET A 196 1.65 7.51 16.24
CA MET A 196 0.71 8.62 16.51
C MET A 196 -0.61 8.33 15.82
N MET A 197 -1.68 9.05 16.16
CA MET A 197 -3.00 8.78 15.57
C MET A 197 -2.99 8.95 14.05
N TYR A 198 -2.31 9.99 13.53
CA TYR A 198 -2.20 10.21 12.09
C TYR A 198 -1.52 9.06 11.34
N HIS A 199 -0.63 8.30 11.98
CA HIS A 199 -0.04 7.10 11.37
C HIS A 199 -1.08 6.03 11.04
N LEU A 200 -2.23 6.06 11.69
CA LEU A 200 -3.30 5.11 11.48
C LEU A 200 -4.32 5.58 10.44
N ALA A 201 -4.22 6.82 9.94
CA ALA A 201 -5.16 7.41 9.00
C ALA A 201 -5.36 6.58 7.73
N GLY A 202 -4.28 6.02 7.19
CA GLY A 202 -4.32 5.16 6.00
C GLY A 202 -5.13 3.89 6.21
N VAL A 203 -4.88 3.19 7.33
CA VAL A 203 -5.63 1.98 7.69
C VAL A 203 -7.06 2.31 8.08
N ALA A 204 -7.30 3.39 8.81
CA ALA A 204 -8.64 3.83 9.18
C ALA A 204 -9.50 4.11 7.94
N ALA A 205 -9.00 4.94 7.03
CA ALA A 205 -9.74 5.34 5.84
C ALA A 205 -9.94 4.19 4.84
N VAL A 206 -8.84 3.52 4.45
CA VAL A 206 -8.84 2.58 3.32
C VAL A 206 -9.00 1.14 3.80
N GLY A 207 -8.31 0.76 4.88
CA GLY A 207 -8.38 -0.58 5.45
C GLY A 207 -9.74 -0.88 6.09
N VAL A 208 -10.21 0.00 6.96
CA VAL A 208 -11.44 -0.17 7.76
C VAL A 208 -12.63 0.49 7.08
N GLY A 209 -12.55 1.80 6.87
CA GLY A 209 -13.65 2.63 6.39
C GLY A 209 -14.19 2.18 5.04
N ASP A 210 -13.37 2.28 3.99
CA ASP A 210 -13.75 1.91 2.62
C ASP A 210 -14.13 0.42 2.50
N SER A 211 -13.49 -0.47 3.27
CA SER A 211 -13.91 -1.88 3.36
C SER A 211 -15.33 -2.03 3.91
N LEU A 212 -15.65 -1.38 5.03
CA LEU A 212 -16.99 -1.41 5.62
C LEU A 212 -18.03 -0.72 4.72
N ALA A 213 -17.67 0.39 4.08
CA ALA A 213 -18.51 1.06 3.10
C ALA A 213 -18.89 0.13 1.96
N ALA A 214 -17.92 -0.61 1.41
CA ALA A 214 -18.15 -1.54 0.31
C ALA A 214 -18.95 -2.77 0.74
N ILE A 215 -18.63 -3.38 1.88
CA ILE A 215 -19.31 -4.59 2.38
C ILE A 215 -20.75 -4.26 2.76
N VAL A 216 -20.98 -3.24 3.59
CA VAL A 216 -22.33 -2.86 4.02
C VAL A 216 -23.10 -2.22 2.87
N GLY A 217 -22.47 -1.35 2.09
CA GLY A 217 -23.13 -0.69 0.97
C GLY A 217 -23.59 -1.67 -0.12
N SER A 218 -22.86 -2.75 -0.37
CA SER A 218 -23.24 -3.77 -1.36
C SER A 218 -24.26 -4.80 -0.84
N SER A 219 -24.33 -5.02 0.49
CA SER A 219 -25.23 -6.01 1.10
C SER A 219 -26.53 -5.42 1.63
N LEU A 220 -26.48 -4.24 2.25
CA LEU A 220 -27.58 -3.59 2.95
C LEU A 220 -27.97 -2.24 2.34
N GLY A 221 -27.18 -1.70 1.41
CA GLY A 221 -27.39 -0.38 0.84
C GLY A 221 -28.69 -0.28 0.03
N ARG A 222 -29.58 0.63 0.43
CA ARG A 222 -30.86 0.90 -0.24
C ARG A 222 -30.95 2.35 -0.69
N ASN A 223 -30.41 3.26 0.12
CA ASN A 223 -30.52 4.70 -0.10
C ASN A 223 -29.21 5.24 -0.68
N LYS A 224 -29.22 5.66 -1.94
CA LYS A 224 -28.04 6.27 -2.58
C LYS A 224 -27.96 7.75 -2.29
N TRP A 225 -26.74 8.27 -2.19
CA TRP A 225 -26.51 9.71 -2.20
C TRP A 225 -27.03 10.32 -3.52
N PRO A 226 -27.63 11.53 -3.51
CA PRO A 226 -28.17 12.16 -4.72
C PRO A 226 -27.13 12.25 -5.84
N GLY A 227 -27.41 11.65 -6.99
CA GLY A 227 -26.50 11.64 -8.14
C GLY A 227 -25.24 10.79 -7.98
N ARG A 228 -25.17 9.89 -6.98
CA ARG A 228 -24.00 9.06 -6.70
C ARG A 228 -24.33 7.57 -6.67
N GLN A 229 -23.30 6.74 -6.81
CA GLN A 229 -23.43 5.28 -6.69
C GLN A 229 -23.27 4.77 -5.25
N LYS A 230 -22.60 5.56 -4.39
CA LYS A 230 -22.37 5.22 -2.98
C LYS A 230 -23.68 5.36 -2.18
N THR A 231 -23.84 4.50 -1.18
CA THR A 231 -25.05 4.43 -0.34
C THR A 231 -24.83 5.10 1.01
N ILE A 232 -25.91 5.66 1.57
CA ILE A 232 -25.92 6.27 2.90
C ILE A 232 -25.58 5.22 3.96
N GLU A 233 -26.09 4.00 3.82
CA GLU A 233 -25.79 2.90 4.74
C GLU A 233 -24.30 2.51 4.73
N GLY A 234 -23.68 2.51 3.54
CA GLY A 234 -22.23 2.30 3.40
C GLY A 234 -21.44 3.43 4.06
N SER A 235 -21.83 4.69 3.82
CA SER A 235 -21.21 5.85 4.49
C SER A 235 -21.34 5.80 6.01
N LEU A 236 -22.51 5.39 6.54
CA LEU A 236 -22.69 5.24 7.98
C LEU A 236 -21.78 4.15 8.56
N ALA A 237 -21.66 3.01 7.88
CA ALA A 237 -20.78 1.92 8.29
C ALA A 237 -19.30 2.34 8.28
N MET A 238 -18.87 3.10 7.27
CA MET A 238 -17.55 3.70 7.20
C MET A 238 -17.27 4.60 8.40
N CYS A 239 -18.17 5.56 8.67
CA CYS A 239 -18.01 6.54 9.74
C CYS A 239 -17.90 5.85 11.11
N LEU A 240 -18.86 4.96 11.43
CA LEU A 240 -18.86 4.22 12.69
C LEU A 240 -17.65 3.30 12.82
N GLY A 241 -17.21 2.68 11.72
CA GLY A 241 -16.03 1.82 11.69
C GLY A 241 -14.74 2.59 11.99
N MET A 242 -14.57 3.77 11.40
CA MET A 242 -13.41 4.62 11.68
C MET A 242 -13.41 5.14 13.11
N ILE A 243 -14.56 5.59 13.63
CA ILE A 243 -14.68 6.00 15.04
C ILE A 243 -14.27 4.86 15.96
N ALA A 244 -14.85 3.67 15.78
CA ALA A 244 -14.53 2.51 16.62
C ALA A 244 -13.04 2.12 16.52
N PHE A 245 -12.45 2.19 15.33
CA PHE A 245 -11.05 1.89 15.11
C PHE A 245 -10.12 2.90 15.80
N PHE A 246 -10.38 4.20 15.66
CA PHE A 246 -9.58 5.24 16.31
C PHE A 246 -9.68 5.17 17.83
N GLU A 247 -10.89 5.02 18.38
CA GLU A 247 -11.11 4.86 19.83
C GLU A 247 -10.35 3.65 20.39
N ALA A 248 -10.44 2.49 19.71
CA ALA A 248 -9.68 1.30 20.10
C ALA A 248 -8.16 1.50 20.01
N SER A 249 -7.70 2.36 19.11
CA SER A 249 -6.28 2.61 18.86
C SER A 249 -5.64 3.56 19.87
N ILE A 250 -6.40 4.36 20.62
CA ILE A 250 -5.88 5.30 21.63
C ILE A 250 -4.95 4.59 22.63
N HIS A 251 -5.25 3.34 22.98
CA HIS A 251 -4.46 2.56 23.94
C HIS A 251 -3.09 2.10 23.41
N PHE A 252 -2.82 2.25 22.11
CA PHE A 252 -1.60 1.76 21.47
C PHE A 252 -0.69 2.88 20.94
N ILE A 253 -1.14 4.13 20.96
CA ILE A 253 -0.42 5.28 20.42
C ILE A 253 0.03 6.24 21.52
N ASP A 254 1.05 7.05 21.23
CA ASP A 254 1.59 8.04 22.17
C ASP A 254 1.15 9.46 21.77
N SER A 255 -0.15 9.64 21.58
CA SER A 255 -0.75 10.93 21.22
C SER A 255 -1.37 11.60 22.44
N GLU A 256 -1.48 12.94 22.42
CA GLU A 256 -2.51 13.60 23.24
C GLU A 256 -3.85 12.92 22.96
N VAL A 257 -4.58 12.57 24.04
CA VAL A 257 -5.84 11.85 23.93
C VAL A 257 -6.82 12.73 23.17
N LEU A 258 -7.02 12.44 21.89
CA LEU A 258 -8.00 13.11 21.07
C LEU A 258 -9.39 12.84 21.66
N SER A 259 -10.18 13.90 21.81
CA SER A 259 -11.55 13.74 22.28
C SER A 259 -12.38 12.92 21.28
N PHE A 260 -13.33 12.13 21.79
CA PHE A 260 -14.33 11.42 20.98
C PHE A 260 -15.01 12.35 19.96
N VAL A 261 -15.26 13.61 20.34
CA VAL A 261 -15.85 14.63 19.45
C VAL A 261 -14.95 14.90 18.25
N TYR A 262 -13.64 15.03 18.46
CA TYR A 262 -12.68 15.27 17.39
C TYR A 262 -12.54 14.06 16.47
N ILE A 263 -12.42 12.85 17.03
CA ILE A 263 -12.38 11.60 16.26
C ILE A 263 -13.65 11.44 15.39
N SER A 264 -14.81 11.77 15.96
CA SER A 264 -16.08 11.76 15.24
C SER A 264 -16.11 12.80 14.12
N PHE A 265 -15.60 14.01 14.37
CA PHE A 265 -15.48 15.05 13.36
C PHE A 265 -14.61 14.60 12.17
N VAL A 266 -13.40 14.10 12.44
CA VAL A 266 -12.50 13.59 11.39
C VAL A 266 -13.16 12.48 10.59
N SER A 267 -13.80 11.52 11.28
CA SER A 267 -14.47 10.39 10.63
C SER A 267 -15.62 10.85 9.71
N VAL A 268 -16.42 11.82 10.15
CA VAL A 268 -17.49 12.41 9.31
C VAL A 268 -16.90 13.10 8.08
N VAL A 269 -15.84 13.89 8.23
CA VAL A 269 -15.19 14.57 7.10
C VAL A 269 -14.70 13.56 6.07
N LEU A 270 -13.99 12.51 6.50
CA LEU A 270 -13.48 11.47 5.60
C LEU A 270 -14.61 10.70 4.91
N THR A 271 -15.70 10.38 5.62
CA THR A 271 -16.89 9.74 5.05
C THR A 271 -17.60 10.61 4.02
N LEU A 272 -17.69 11.93 4.24
CA LEU A 272 -18.27 12.83 3.26
C LEU A 272 -17.37 12.93 2.02
N LEU A 273 -16.05 13.03 2.21
CA LEU A 273 -15.12 13.01 1.08
C LEU A 273 -15.28 11.72 0.25
N GLU A 274 -15.40 10.55 0.89
CA GLU A 274 -15.67 9.28 0.21
C GLU A 274 -16.96 9.28 -0.61
N ALA A 275 -18.01 9.92 -0.11
CA ALA A 275 -19.30 9.94 -0.78
C ALA A 275 -19.29 10.81 -2.05
N PHE A 276 -18.42 11.83 -2.10
CA PHE A 276 -18.46 12.88 -3.13
C PHE A 276 -17.24 12.93 -4.06
N VAL A 277 -16.07 12.43 -3.63
CA VAL A 277 -14.85 12.34 -4.43
C VAL A 277 -14.84 11.03 -5.24
N VAL A 278 -14.25 11.08 -6.44
CA VAL A 278 -14.21 9.94 -7.37
C VAL A 278 -12.77 9.69 -7.81
N ASN A 279 -12.36 8.42 -7.90
CA ASN A 279 -11.10 7.92 -8.50
C ASN A 279 -9.78 8.19 -7.74
N VAL A 280 -9.80 8.93 -6.63
CA VAL A 280 -8.58 9.26 -5.85
C VAL A 280 -8.78 9.07 -4.34
N ASP A 281 -9.85 8.39 -3.95
CA ASP A 281 -10.23 8.13 -2.56
C ASP A 281 -9.13 7.43 -1.75
N ASN A 282 -8.53 6.38 -2.34
CA ASN A 282 -7.47 5.60 -1.71
C ASN A 282 -6.21 6.38 -1.33
N VAL A 283 -5.99 7.59 -1.87
CA VAL A 283 -4.83 8.43 -1.52
C VAL A 283 -5.28 9.71 -0.80
N LEU A 284 -6.38 10.31 -1.27
CA LEU A 284 -6.87 11.57 -0.72
C LEU A 284 -7.38 11.41 0.72
N LEU A 285 -8.15 10.36 1.02
CA LEU A 285 -8.70 10.18 2.36
C LEU A 285 -7.58 9.96 3.40
N PRO A 286 -6.57 9.09 3.17
CA PRO A 286 -5.42 8.99 4.06
C PRO A 286 -4.67 10.30 4.25
N LEU A 287 -4.48 11.08 3.18
CA LEU A 287 -3.78 12.37 3.25
C LEU A 287 -4.56 13.38 4.10
N ILE A 288 -5.86 13.53 3.86
CA ILE A 288 -6.70 14.44 4.65
C ILE A 288 -6.80 13.95 6.10
N GLY A 289 -6.93 12.63 6.31
CA GLY A 289 -6.94 12.04 7.64
C GLY A 289 -5.64 12.32 8.39
N TYR A 290 -4.49 12.19 7.72
CA TYR A 290 -3.19 12.54 8.28
C TYR A 290 -3.07 14.03 8.64
N ILE A 291 -3.61 14.95 7.82
CA ILE A 291 -3.56 16.39 8.10
C ILE A 291 -4.48 16.78 9.28
N LEU A 292 -5.59 16.07 9.45
CA LEU A 292 -6.60 16.35 10.48
C LEU A 292 -6.33 15.61 11.81
N LEU A 293 -5.27 14.80 11.93
CA LEU A 293 -4.94 14.03 13.13
C LEU A 293 -3.55 14.40 13.63
#